data_AF-A0A2C6KMQ8-F1
#
_entry.id   AF-A0A2C6KMQ8-F1
#
_cell.length_a   1.000
_cell.length_b   1.000
_cell.length_c   1.000
_cell.angle_alpha   90.00
_cell.angle_beta   90.00
_cell.angle_gamma   90.00
#
_symmetry.space_group_name_H-M   'P 1'
#
loop_
_entity.id
_entity.type
_entity.pdbx_description
1 polymer ?
#
loop_
_entity_poly.entity_id
_entity_poly.type
_entity_poly.pdbx_seq_one_letter_code
_entity_poly.pdbx_strand_id
1 'polypeptide(L)'
;MDKRCIVAFDDRQNIWTDLPLTHVVKAQHYDFFDSHKAELNAYYPPLTASGVGGVGGIDTLGNRPGEDEVMLDPAGCSPFSPAVMQQPMNTPVQQQLARAAANGKKPFDWDRHLECMLKLFLHLHAEFFKDPANANIGAILCNVQQKVLSGVGIFFTGYRKTFSPGAAVADCEERQAELAQRLGAKVYKRYDEEGVTHVVAGKNNTNNMLACKGTKLARVHTLWLYCCEAALARVPESAFDADTLCTYYDNSPPAAPYRDHWVHLAQEKSLPENPPAHPFPPPESVPVREFLGTGPYSDGATLTSPYEEVLFIWRPEKQTVRQLYATDDSRSAALTSSAKVLSIAAGAAGSLCVGICGSPMPLSHSAVSPPSQPQRLQA
;
A
#
# COMPACT_ATOMS: atom_id res chain seq x y z
N MET A 1 -5.38 -4.04 -23.70
CA MET A 1 -5.42 -4.95 -22.53
C MET A 1 -6.64 -4.61 -21.70
N ASP A 2 -7.42 -5.60 -21.26
CA ASP A 2 -8.59 -5.36 -20.42
C ASP A 2 -8.15 -4.95 -19.00
N LYS A 3 -8.48 -3.73 -18.57
CA LYS A 3 -8.04 -3.21 -17.26
C LYS A 3 -8.66 -3.96 -16.08
N ARG A 4 -9.75 -4.70 -16.29
CA ARG A 4 -10.44 -5.46 -15.23
C ARG A 4 -9.56 -6.50 -14.54
N CYS A 5 -8.51 -6.98 -15.19
CA CYS A 5 -7.58 -7.97 -14.64
C CYS A 5 -6.24 -7.38 -14.16
N ILE A 6 -6.06 -6.06 -14.23
CA ILE A 6 -4.81 -5.39 -13.86
C ILE A 6 -4.93 -4.85 -12.43
N VAL A 7 -3.98 -5.23 -11.58
CA VAL A 7 -3.77 -4.67 -10.25
C VAL A 7 -2.35 -4.09 -10.19
N ALA A 8 -2.21 -2.88 -9.65
CA ALA A 8 -0.92 -2.26 -9.38
C ALA A 8 -0.63 -2.29 -7.89
N PHE A 9 0.64 -2.46 -7.53
CA PHE A 9 1.14 -2.42 -6.15
C PHE A 9 2.28 -1.43 -6.07
N ASP A 10 2.05 -0.31 -5.38
CA ASP A 10 2.97 0.81 -5.40
C ASP A 10 2.72 1.73 -4.19
N ASP A 11 3.76 2.35 -3.63
CA ASP A 11 3.63 3.23 -2.46
C ASP A 11 3.02 4.60 -2.83
N ARG A 12 3.02 4.95 -4.11
CA ARG A 12 2.52 6.22 -4.65
C ARG A 12 1.33 6.00 -5.57
N GLN A 13 0.11 6.02 -5.01
CA GLN A 13 -1.11 5.90 -5.81
C GLN A 13 -1.29 6.99 -6.88
N ASN A 14 -0.73 8.19 -6.67
CA ASN A 14 -0.95 9.34 -7.54
C ASN A 14 -0.19 9.28 -8.88
N ILE A 15 0.78 8.37 -9.05
CA ILE A 15 1.50 8.21 -10.33
C ILE A 15 0.70 7.35 -11.33
N TRP A 16 -0.24 6.55 -10.83
CA TRP A 16 -1.08 5.66 -11.63
C TRP A 16 -2.28 6.41 -12.19
N THR A 17 -2.04 7.22 -13.23
CA THR A 17 -3.08 8.02 -13.89
C THR A 17 -3.87 7.23 -14.94
N ASP A 18 -3.34 6.11 -15.38
CA ASP A 18 -3.92 5.23 -16.41
C ASP A 18 -4.76 4.09 -15.83
N LEU A 19 -4.73 3.88 -14.51
CA LEU A 19 -5.55 2.91 -13.79
C LEU A 19 -6.54 3.61 -12.85
N PRO A 20 -7.77 3.09 -12.68
CA PRO A 20 -8.64 3.53 -11.60
C PRO A 20 -7.96 3.29 -10.25
N LEU A 21 -8.11 4.20 -9.28
CA LEU A 21 -7.53 4.05 -7.94
C LEU A 21 -7.97 2.76 -7.23
N THR A 22 -9.15 2.24 -7.58
CA THR A 22 -9.66 0.97 -7.08
C THR A 22 -8.87 -0.25 -7.56
N HIS A 23 -7.95 -0.08 -8.52
CA HIS A 23 -7.03 -1.12 -9.01
C HIS A 23 -5.62 -0.97 -8.42
N VAL A 24 -5.37 0.06 -7.58
CA VAL A 24 -4.05 0.34 -7.03
C VAL A 24 -4.04 0.00 -5.54
N VAL A 25 -3.35 -1.10 -5.21
CA VAL A 25 -3.02 -1.44 -3.83
C VAL A 25 -1.87 -0.54 -3.39
N LYS A 26 -2.14 0.35 -2.42
CA LYS A 26 -1.10 1.23 -1.87
C LYS A 26 -0.15 0.40 -1.03
N ALA A 27 1.11 0.34 -1.43
CA ALA A 27 2.17 -0.17 -0.59
C ALA A 27 2.44 0.80 0.55
N GLN A 28 2.77 0.29 1.73
CA GLN A 28 3.38 1.14 2.75
C GLN A 28 4.80 1.50 2.33
N HIS A 29 5.18 2.75 2.61
CA HIS A 29 6.52 3.21 2.34
C HIS A 29 7.49 2.49 3.29
N TYR A 30 8.42 1.72 2.72
CA TYR A 30 9.43 1.00 3.49
C TYR A 30 10.66 1.88 3.71
N ASP A 31 10.85 2.33 4.94
CA ASP A 31 11.84 3.34 5.31
C ASP A 31 12.95 2.80 6.22
N PHE A 32 13.20 1.48 6.20
CA PHE A 32 14.10 0.80 7.16
C PHE A 32 15.43 1.50 7.38
N PHE A 33 16.14 1.87 6.30
CA PHE A 33 17.46 2.50 6.38
C PHE A 33 17.42 3.90 6.98
N ASP A 34 16.42 4.71 6.63
CA ASP A 34 16.28 6.07 7.15
C ASP A 34 15.84 6.03 8.63
N SER A 35 14.90 5.14 8.93
CA SER A 35 14.36 4.92 10.27
C SER A 35 15.37 4.37 11.26
N HIS A 36 16.28 3.48 10.82
CA HIS A 36 17.29 2.84 11.66
C HIS A 36 18.70 3.39 11.43
N LYS A 37 18.86 4.53 10.76
CA LYS A 37 20.17 5.09 10.39
C LYS A 37 21.14 5.18 11.58
N ALA A 38 20.66 5.60 12.75
CA ALA A 38 21.48 5.69 13.95
C ALA A 38 21.93 4.32 14.49
N GLU A 39 21.03 3.33 14.51
CA GLU A 39 21.34 1.95 14.92
C GLU A 39 22.27 1.27 13.94
N LEU A 40 22.01 1.41 12.64
CA LEU A 40 22.85 0.87 11.59
C LEU A 40 24.26 1.46 11.64
N ASN A 41 24.41 2.77 11.85
CA ASN A 41 25.72 3.40 12.00
C ASN A 41 26.46 2.96 13.27
N ALA A 42 25.73 2.63 14.35
CA ALA A 42 26.34 2.11 15.57
C ALA A 42 26.75 0.64 15.43
N TYR A 43 25.93 -0.16 14.75
CA TYR A 43 26.14 -1.60 14.57
C TYR A 43 27.13 -1.92 13.45
N TYR A 44 27.10 -1.15 12.37
CA TYR A 44 28.03 -1.18 11.25
C TYR A 44 28.81 0.15 11.22
N PRO A 45 29.77 0.35 12.15
CA PRO A 45 30.58 1.56 12.14
C PRO A 45 31.27 1.68 10.77
N PRO A 46 31.36 2.89 10.20
CA PRO A 46 32.13 3.10 8.98
C PRO A 46 33.51 2.50 9.16
N LEU A 47 34.01 1.77 8.16
CA LEU A 47 35.40 1.31 8.18
C LEU A 47 36.26 2.55 8.33
N THR A 48 36.80 2.77 9.52
CA THR A 48 37.74 3.84 9.78
C THR A 48 38.95 3.53 8.93
N ALA A 49 39.12 4.27 7.83
CA ALA A 49 40.40 4.39 7.16
C ALA A 49 41.38 5.01 8.17
N SER A 50 41.97 4.18 9.01
CA SER A 50 42.97 4.61 9.98
C SER A 50 43.89 3.43 10.27
N GLY A 51 45.01 3.39 9.54
CA GLY A 51 46.20 2.73 10.06
C GLY A 51 47.21 2.12 9.09
N VAL A 52 47.56 2.73 7.95
CA VAL A 52 48.95 2.58 7.44
C VAL A 52 49.38 3.89 6.78
N GLY A 53 50.30 4.59 7.42
CA GLY A 53 51.10 5.60 6.74
C GLY A 53 52.02 4.93 5.73
N GLY A 54 52.06 5.46 4.52
CA GLY A 54 53.15 5.19 3.56
C GLY A 54 53.09 3.87 2.82
N VAL A 55 53.18 4.00 1.49
CA VAL A 55 53.46 2.97 0.48
C VAL A 55 52.25 2.15 0.05
N GLY A 56 51.93 2.29 -1.24
CA GLY A 56 50.75 1.74 -1.90
C GLY A 56 50.58 0.23 -1.69
N GLY A 57 49.35 -0.14 -1.32
CA GLY A 57 48.87 -1.51 -1.26
C GLY A 57 47.58 -1.59 -2.07
N ILE A 58 47.58 -2.54 -2.99
CA ILE A 58 46.58 -2.79 -4.05
C ILE A 58 45.27 -3.30 -3.45
N ASP A 59 44.13 -2.76 -3.89
CA ASP A 59 42.81 -3.33 -3.60
C ASP A 59 42.64 -4.71 -4.25
N THR A 60 41.97 -5.63 -3.56
CA THR A 60 41.70 -7.02 -3.94
C THR A 60 40.73 -7.17 -5.14
N LEU A 61 40.53 -6.11 -5.92
CA LEU A 61 39.85 -6.10 -7.22
C LEU A 61 40.68 -5.43 -8.34
N GLY A 62 41.97 -5.17 -8.12
CA GLY A 62 42.90 -4.89 -9.21
C GLY A 62 42.69 -3.58 -10.00
N ASN A 63 41.97 -2.60 -9.47
CA ASN A 63 41.80 -1.31 -10.14
C ASN A 63 42.74 -0.25 -9.56
N ARG A 64 43.64 0.25 -10.41
CA ARG A 64 44.42 1.47 -10.15
C ARG A 64 43.51 2.69 -10.31
N PRO A 65 43.55 3.68 -9.40
CA PRO A 65 42.89 4.96 -9.62
C PRO A 65 43.86 5.87 -10.39
N GLY A 66 43.56 6.15 -11.65
CA GLY A 66 44.30 7.13 -12.42
C GLY A 66 44.03 6.98 -13.91
N GLU A 67 43.48 8.05 -14.47
CA GLU A 67 43.38 8.41 -15.89
C GLU A 67 42.04 8.10 -16.58
N ASP A 68 41.44 9.21 -17.00
CA ASP A 68 40.34 9.39 -17.96
C ASP A 68 38.90 9.10 -17.53
N GLU A 69 38.26 10.08 -16.89
CA GLU A 69 36.96 10.54 -17.41
C GLU A 69 36.81 12.06 -17.27
N VAL A 70 36.57 12.69 -18.42
CA VAL A 70 36.60 14.12 -18.68
C VAL A 70 35.33 14.79 -18.15
N MET A 71 35.55 15.94 -17.49
CA MET A 71 34.54 16.91 -17.06
C MET A 71 33.48 17.21 -18.13
N LEU A 72 32.21 17.16 -17.72
CA LEU A 72 31.25 18.21 -18.07
C LEU A 72 30.61 18.71 -16.79
N ASP A 73 31.20 19.78 -16.28
CA ASP A 73 30.63 20.65 -15.25
C ASP A 73 29.66 21.63 -15.93
N PRO A 74 28.53 21.97 -15.29
CA PRO A 74 28.25 23.38 -15.19
C PRO A 74 27.93 23.78 -13.74
N ALA A 75 28.94 24.38 -13.12
CA ALA A 75 28.92 25.68 -12.47
C ALA A 75 27.71 25.96 -11.55
N GLY A 76 27.96 25.84 -10.23
CA GLY A 76 27.09 26.42 -9.22
C GLY A 76 27.42 26.18 -7.74
N CYS A 77 28.62 25.72 -7.38
CA CYS A 77 28.99 25.54 -5.96
C CYS A 77 29.51 26.86 -5.35
N SER A 78 28.64 27.57 -4.63
CA SER A 78 29.07 28.43 -3.51
C SER A 78 29.41 27.57 -2.29
N PRO A 79 30.37 27.98 -1.44
CA PRO A 79 30.75 27.24 -0.25
C PRO A 79 29.81 27.60 0.89
N PHE A 80 28.60 27.03 0.90
CA PHE A 80 27.81 26.95 2.11
C PHE A 80 27.69 25.48 2.47
N SER A 81 28.34 25.11 3.57
CA SER A 81 28.08 23.86 4.28
C SER A 81 26.57 23.65 4.35
N PRO A 82 26.01 22.50 3.94
CA PRO A 82 24.67 22.18 4.38
C PRO A 82 24.81 21.92 5.87
N ALA A 83 24.43 22.93 6.67
CA ALA A 83 23.99 22.70 8.02
C ALA A 83 22.96 21.58 7.92
N VAL A 84 23.38 20.38 8.34
CA VAL A 84 22.51 19.24 8.54
C VAL A 84 21.36 19.77 9.39
N MET A 85 20.18 19.93 8.79
CA MET A 85 18.95 20.02 9.56
C MET A 85 18.84 18.68 10.28
N GLN A 86 19.47 18.60 11.46
CA GLN A 86 19.12 17.63 12.46
C GLN A 86 17.65 17.90 12.75
N GLN A 87 16.77 17.06 12.19
CA GLN A 87 15.44 16.98 12.76
C GLN A 87 15.62 16.66 14.24
N PRO A 88 15.00 17.43 15.15
CA PRO A 88 15.21 17.23 16.58
C PRO A 88 14.83 15.80 16.97
N MET A 89 15.75 15.10 17.64
CA MET A 89 15.65 13.70 18.10
C MET A 89 14.61 13.51 19.23
N ASN A 90 13.39 13.99 19.05
CA ASN A 90 12.48 14.21 20.18
C ASN A 90 11.39 13.15 20.35
N THR A 91 11.35 12.09 19.53
CA THR A 91 10.32 11.04 19.72
C THR A 91 10.85 9.90 20.62
N PRO A 92 10.06 9.40 21.58
CA PRO A 92 10.48 8.28 22.44
C PRO A 92 10.86 6.99 21.69
N VAL A 93 10.32 6.75 20.48
CA VAL A 93 10.79 5.66 19.60
C VAL A 93 12.25 5.88 19.24
N GLN A 94 12.60 7.09 18.78
CA GLN A 94 13.95 7.41 18.36
C GLN A 94 14.95 7.38 19.53
N GLN A 95 14.50 7.69 20.75
CA GLN A 95 15.30 7.48 21.96
C GLN A 95 15.47 6.00 22.31
N GLN A 96 14.44 5.18 22.14
CA GLN A 96 14.52 3.73 22.34
C GLN A 96 15.47 3.09 21.33
N LEU A 97 15.40 3.49 20.07
CA LEU A 97 16.30 3.10 18.99
C LEU A 97 17.73 3.57 19.28
N ALA A 98 17.94 4.81 19.72
CA ALA A 98 19.25 5.31 20.12
C ALA A 98 19.84 4.53 21.32
N ARG A 99 19.01 4.11 22.28
CA ARG A 99 19.46 3.23 23.38
C ARG A 99 19.77 1.82 22.89
N ALA A 100 19.00 1.28 21.94
CA ALA A 100 19.29 -0.02 21.33
C ALA A 100 20.62 0.03 20.55
N ALA A 101 20.85 1.11 19.79
CA ALA A 101 22.09 1.42 19.11
C ALA A 101 23.29 1.48 20.09
N ALA A 102 23.14 2.23 21.19
CA ALA A 102 24.18 2.36 22.22
C ALA A 102 24.51 1.02 22.89
N ASN A 103 23.54 0.09 22.94
CA ASN A 103 23.72 -1.25 23.46
C ASN A 103 24.24 -2.26 22.41
N GLY A 104 24.60 -1.81 21.20
CA GLY A 104 25.08 -2.67 20.12
C GLY A 104 24.06 -3.70 19.64
N LYS A 105 22.76 -3.47 19.89
CA LYS A 105 21.72 -4.37 19.42
C LYS A 105 21.55 -4.21 17.91
N LYS A 106 21.44 -5.33 17.20
CA LYS A 106 21.12 -5.34 15.77
C LYS A 106 19.75 -4.68 15.57
N PRO A 107 19.59 -3.74 14.61
CA PRO A 107 18.28 -3.19 14.29
C PRO A 107 17.37 -4.33 13.83
N PHE A 108 16.13 -4.31 14.31
CA PHE A 108 15.14 -5.34 14.02
C PHE A 108 14.13 -4.82 13.01
N ASP A 109 13.87 -5.59 11.96
CA ASP A 109 12.85 -5.26 10.98
C ASP A 109 11.50 -5.81 11.43
N TRP A 110 10.60 -4.89 11.77
CA TRP A 110 9.24 -5.21 12.22
C TRP A 110 8.23 -5.25 11.07
N ASP A 111 8.62 -4.85 9.86
CA ASP A 111 7.71 -4.75 8.73
C ASP A 111 7.17 -6.14 8.34
N ARG A 112 5.84 -6.23 8.26
CA ARG A 112 5.12 -7.45 7.85
C ARG A 112 4.23 -7.21 6.64
N HIS A 113 4.37 -6.07 5.98
CA HIS A 113 3.47 -5.61 4.94
C HIS A 113 3.45 -6.55 3.74
N LEU A 114 4.61 -7.04 3.27
CA LEU A 114 4.66 -8.00 2.15
C LEU A 114 3.98 -9.34 2.49
N GLU A 115 4.00 -9.78 3.74
CA GLU A 115 3.25 -10.98 4.15
C GLU A 115 1.73 -10.76 3.99
N CYS A 116 1.24 -9.59 4.40
CA CYS A 116 -0.16 -9.21 4.24
C CYS A 116 -0.54 -9.05 2.76
N MET A 117 0.32 -8.41 1.96
CA MET A 117 0.08 -8.21 0.53
C MET A 117 0.08 -9.53 -0.25
N LEU A 118 0.93 -10.49 0.11
CA LEU A 118 0.90 -11.82 -0.49
C LEU A 118 -0.46 -12.50 -0.27
N LYS A 119 -1.00 -12.46 0.95
CA LYS A 119 -2.33 -13.02 1.25
C LYS A 119 -3.42 -12.31 0.45
N LEU A 120 -3.33 -10.99 0.32
CA LEU A 120 -4.25 -10.21 -0.51
C LEU A 120 -4.19 -10.66 -1.98
N PHE A 121 -3.01 -10.68 -2.61
CA PHE A 121 -2.91 -11.00 -4.03
C PHE A 121 -3.34 -12.43 -4.35
N LEU A 122 -3.06 -13.38 -3.47
CA LEU A 122 -3.57 -14.74 -3.60
C LEU A 122 -5.11 -14.78 -3.52
N HIS A 123 -5.71 -14.01 -2.60
CA HIS A 123 -7.16 -13.88 -2.51
C HIS A 123 -7.77 -13.22 -3.75
N LEU A 124 -7.21 -12.09 -4.21
CA LEU A 124 -7.65 -11.41 -5.42
C LEU A 124 -7.59 -12.32 -6.65
N HIS A 125 -6.50 -13.07 -6.80
CA HIS A 125 -6.33 -14.05 -7.85
C HIS A 125 -7.43 -15.12 -7.77
N ALA A 126 -7.63 -15.72 -6.59
CA ALA A 126 -8.63 -16.76 -6.39
C ALA A 126 -10.07 -16.26 -6.70
N GLU A 127 -10.45 -15.07 -6.23
CA GLU A 127 -11.77 -14.50 -6.49
C GLU A 127 -11.97 -14.13 -7.97
N PHE A 128 -10.97 -13.55 -8.62
CA PHE A 128 -11.06 -13.18 -10.03
C PHE A 128 -11.28 -14.41 -10.92
N PHE A 129 -10.57 -15.51 -10.66
CA PHE A 129 -10.65 -16.73 -11.47
C PHE A 129 -11.89 -17.59 -11.18
N LYS A 130 -12.79 -17.19 -10.27
CA LYS A 130 -14.13 -17.82 -10.15
C LYS A 130 -15.01 -17.51 -11.36
N ASP A 131 -14.92 -16.30 -11.90
CA ASP A 131 -15.62 -15.87 -13.11
C ASP A 131 -14.81 -14.79 -13.86
N PRO A 132 -13.72 -15.17 -14.54
CA PRO A 132 -12.82 -14.21 -15.18
C PRO A 132 -13.49 -13.44 -16.34
N ALA A 133 -14.59 -13.95 -16.89
CA ALA A 133 -15.31 -13.27 -17.96
C ALA A 133 -15.97 -11.98 -17.45
N ASN A 134 -16.53 -11.99 -16.24
CA ASN A 134 -17.28 -10.86 -15.68
C ASN A 134 -16.61 -10.17 -14.49
N ALA A 135 -15.63 -10.81 -13.85
CA ALA A 135 -14.94 -10.24 -12.70
C ALA A 135 -14.21 -8.93 -13.02
N ASN A 136 -14.10 -8.07 -12.01
CA ASN A 136 -13.30 -6.85 -12.02
C ASN A 136 -12.46 -6.83 -10.73
N ILE A 137 -11.14 -6.85 -10.87
CA ILE A 137 -10.20 -6.91 -9.75
C ILE A 137 -10.34 -5.72 -8.81
N GLY A 138 -10.67 -4.54 -9.33
CA GLY A 138 -10.88 -3.34 -8.52
C GLY A 138 -12.15 -3.41 -7.68
N ALA A 139 -13.22 -3.99 -8.20
CA ALA A 139 -14.43 -4.26 -7.41
C ALA A 139 -14.17 -5.28 -6.28
N ILE A 140 -13.40 -6.32 -6.57
CA ILE A 140 -12.98 -7.32 -5.57
C ILE A 140 -12.14 -6.65 -4.49
N LEU A 141 -11.13 -5.85 -4.87
CA LEU A 141 -10.27 -5.12 -3.94
C LEU A 141 -11.06 -4.16 -3.05
N CYS A 142 -11.97 -3.37 -3.63
CA CYS A 142 -12.83 -2.48 -2.85
C CYS A 142 -13.68 -3.26 -1.83
N ASN A 143 -14.24 -4.39 -2.21
CA ASN A 143 -15.01 -5.24 -1.30
C ASN A 143 -14.15 -5.78 -0.15
N VAL A 144 -12.91 -6.20 -0.44
CA VAL A 144 -11.96 -6.64 0.60
C VAL A 144 -11.65 -5.49 1.56
N GLN A 145 -11.31 -4.30 1.04
CA GLN A 145 -11.00 -3.12 1.85
C GLN A 145 -12.19 -2.71 2.72
N GLN A 146 -13.40 -2.63 2.17
CA GLN A 146 -14.61 -2.24 2.91
C GLN A 146 -15.03 -3.25 3.99
N LYS A 147 -14.56 -4.49 3.91
CA LYS A 147 -14.81 -5.49 4.95
C LYS A 147 -13.91 -5.35 6.17
N VAL A 148 -12.78 -4.63 6.07
CA VAL A 148 -11.80 -4.50 7.14
C VAL A 148 -12.41 -3.92 8.41
N LEU A 149 -13.15 -2.82 8.29
CA LEU A 149 -13.80 -2.12 9.40
C LEU A 149 -15.34 -2.08 9.24
N SER A 150 -15.91 -3.04 8.53
CA SER A 150 -17.38 -3.13 8.39
C SER A 150 -18.04 -3.26 9.77
N GLY A 151 -19.09 -2.47 10.01
CA GLY A 151 -19.79 -2.41 11.29
C GLY A 151 -19.08 -1.58 12.38
N VAL A 152 -17.94 -0.96 12.06
CA VAL A 152 -17.24 -0.06 12.99
C VAL A 152 -17.74 1.36 12.81
N GLY A 153 -18.10 2.02 13.93
CA GLY A 153 -18.42 3.43 13.99
C GLY A 153 -17.31 4.21 14.68
N ILE A 154 -16.74 5.19 13.98
CA ILE A 154 -15.57 5.95 14.44
C ILE A 154 -15.95 7.40 14.70
N PHE A 155 -15.55 7.89 15.86
CA PHE A 155 -15.47 9.31 16.16
C PHE A 155 -14.00 9.73 16.29
N PHE A 156 -13.59 10.79 15.61
CA PHE A 156 -12.23 11.32 15.63
C PHE A 156 -12.09 12.50 16.62
N THR A 157 -10.97 12.56 17.34
CA THR A 157 -10.66 13.68 18.23
C THR A 157 -9.17 13.97 18.32
N GLY A 158 -8.79 15.23 18.56
CA GLY A 158 -7.39 15.63 18.73
C GLY A 158 -6.61 15.86 17.43
N TYR A 159 -7.31 16.13 16.32
CA TYR A 159 -6.71 16.40 15.01
C TYR A 159 -6.94 17.84 14.56
N ARG A 160 -6.17 18.28 13.56
CA ARG A 160 -6.52 19.42 12.73
C ARG A 160 -7.64 19.03 11.77
N LYS A 161 -8.57 19.94 11.52
CA LYS A 161 -9.74 19.68 10.67
C LYS A 161 -9.38 19.44 9.20
N THR A 162 -8.46 20.23 8.67
CA THR A 162 -8.05 20.18 7.27
C THR A 162 -6.55 20.04 7.15
N PHE A 163 -6.10 19.50 6.03
CA PHE A 163 -4.68 19.40 5.72
C PHE A 163 -4.08 20.79 5.47
N SER A 164 -2.90 21.04 6.03
CA SER A 164 -2.08 22.22 5.73
C SER A 164 -0.71 21.77 5.21
N PRO A 165 -0.17 22.40 4.15
CA PRO A 165 1.18 22.09 3.66
C PRO A 165 2.21 22.14 4.80
N GLY A 166 3.02 21.08 4.92
CA GLY A 166 4.00 20.92 6.00
C GLY A 166 3.49 20.28 7.29
N ALA A 167 2.17 20.06 7.43
CA ALA A 167 1.64 19.26 8.55
C ALA A 167 1.73 17.75 8.24
N ALA A 168 1.92 16.96 9.30
CA ALA A 168 1.86 15.51 9.19
C ALA A 168 0.46 15.06 8.75
N VAL A 169 0.40 14.17 7.76
CA VAL A 169 -0.87 13.59 7.29
C VAL A 169 -1.63 12.89 8.43
N ALA A 170 -0.89 12.31 9.39
CA ALA A 170 -1.42 11.70 10.59
C ALA A 170 -2.16 12.67 11.54
N ASP A 171 -1.96 13.99 11.39
CA ASP A 171 -2.61 15.05 12.19
C ASP A 171 -3.87 15.63 11.51
N CYS A 172 -4.31 15.07 10.39
CA CYS A 172 -5.43 15.59 9.61
C CYS A 172 -6.69 14.71 9.72
N GLU A 173 -7.74 15.23 10.36
CA GLU A 173 -9.02 14.54 10.56
C GLU A 173 -9.64 14.07 9.25
N GLU A 174 -9.68 14.93 8.24
CA GLU A 174 -10.21 14.61 6.92
C GLU A 174 -9.50 13.40 6.29
N ARG A 175 -8.17 13.36 6.36
CA ARG A 175 -7.38 12.23 5.83
C ARG A 175 -7.60 10.94 6.60
N GLN A 176 -7.72 11.02 7.93
CA GLN A 176 -8.03 9.84 8.74
C GLN A 176 -9.46 9.34 8.49
N ALA A 177 -10.41 10.25 8.27
CA ALA A 177 -11.78 9.91 7.93
C ALA A 177 -11.90 9.25 6.55
N GLU A 178 -11.21 9.78 5.52
CA GLU A 178 -11.12 9.16 4.19
C GLU A 178 -10.56 7.73 4.28
N LEU A 179 -9.49 7.54 5.07
CA LEU A 179 -8.90 6.23 5.32
C LEU A 179 -9.92 5.27 5.97
N ALA A 180 -10.55 5.68 7.06
CA ALA A 180 -11.54 4.87 7.77
C ALA A 180 -12.72 4.48 6.89
N GLN A 181 -13.25 5.41 6.09
CA GLN A 181 -14.37 5.16 5.18
C GLN A 181 -13.98 4.18 4.07
N ARG A 182 -12.78 4.30 3.50
CA ARG A 182 -12.26 3.34 2.52
C ARG A 182 -12.16 1.92 3.09
N LEU A 183 -11.83 1.80 4.37
CA LEU A 183 -11.81 0.52 5.09
C LEU A 183 -13.21 0.04 5.53
N GLY A 184 -14.28 0.79 5.21
CA GLY A 184 -15.67 0.41 5.47
C GLY A 184 -16.24 0.85 6.82
N ALA A 185 -15.53 1.68 7.58
CA ALA A 185 -16.05 2.27 8.80
C ALA A 185 -17.03 3.42 8.51
N LYS A 186 -17.98 3.64 9.42
CA LYS A 186 -18.83 4.84 9.41
C LYS A 186 -18.24 5.90 10.33
N VAL A 187 -18.10 7.13 9.84
CA VAL A 187 -17.54 8.26 10.60
C VAL A 187 -18.67 9.12 11.17
N TYR A 188 -18.61 9.40 12.46
CA TYR A 188 -19.60 10.16 13.23
C TYR A 188 -19.05 11.53 13.67
N LYS A 189 -19.95 12.47 13.94
CA LYS A 189 -19.59 13.85 14.32
C LYS A 189 -19.50 14.05 15.83
N ARG A 190 -20.16 13.19 16.61
CA ARG A 190 -20.14 13.19 18.07
C ARG A 190 -19.90 11.78 18.60
N TYR A 191 -19.27 11.68 19.76
CA TYR A 191 -18.92 10.39 20.37
C TYR A 191 -20.12 9.65 20.95
N ASP A 192 -21.22 10.37 21.25
CA ASP A 192 -22.44 9.88 21.89
C ASP A 192 -23.51 9.44 20.88
N GLU A 193 -23.22 9.50 19.58
CA GLU A 193 -24.14 9.02 18.54
C GLU A 193 -24.31 7.50 18.60
N GLU A 194 -25.54 7.04 18.35
CA GLU A 194 -25.84 5.61 18.29
C GLU A 194 -25.05 4.96 17.14
N GLY A 195 -24.33 3.89 17.48
CA GLY A 195 -23.47 3.16 16.55
C GLY A 195 -22.00 3.58 16.56
N VAL A 196 -21.60 4.57 17.37
CA VAL A 196 -20.17 4.80 17.68
C VAL A 196 -19.66 3.63 18.51
N THR A 197 -18.57 3.02 18.04
CA THR A 197 -17.91 1.91 18.74
C THR A 197 -16.46 2.25 19.12
N HIS A 198 -15.84 3.18 18.39
CA HIS A 198 -14.44 3.56 18.59
C HIS A 198 -14.27 5.08 18.63
N VAL A 199 -13.40 5.53 19.53
CA VAL A 199 -12.84 6.87 19.55
C VAL A 199 -11.39 6.76 19.10
N VAL A 200 -11.09 7.31 17.92
CA VAL A 200 -9.73 7.35 17.39
C VAL A 200 -9.13 8.71 17.70
N ALA A 201 -8.03 8.73 18.43
CA ALA A 201 -7.44 9.94 18.97
C ALA A 201 -6.04 10.23 18.41
N GLY A 202 -5.85 11.47 17.97
CA GLY A 202 -4.50 12.03 17.75
C GLY A 202 -3.91 12.60 19.04
N LYS A 203 -4.76 13.01 19.99
CA LYS A 203 -4.38 13.57 21.29
C LYS A 203 -5.33 13.10 22.39
N ASN A 204 -4.80 12.76 23.55
CA ASN A 204 -5.57 12.30 24.71
C ASN A 204 -6.07 13.44 25.61
N ASN A 205 -5.49 14.63 25.51
CA ASN A 205 -5.83 15.80 26.34
C ASN A 205 -7.04 16.60 25.84
N THR A 206 -7.96 15.97 25.12
CA THR A 206 -9.16 16.63 24.59
C THR A 206 -10.36 16.44 25.51
N ASN A 207 -11.28 17.40 25.53
CA ASN A 207 -12.52 17.31 26.30
C ASN A 207 -13.33 16.04 25.94
N ASN A 208 -13.33 15.64 24.66
CA ASN A 208 -14.02 14.43 24.23
C ASN A 208 -13.36 13.16 24.78
N MET A 209 -12.02 13.10 24.80
CA MET A 209 -11.32 11.95 25.41
C MET A 209 -11.61 11.83 26.89
N LEU A 210 -11.69 12.96 27.61
CA LEU A 210 -12.10 13.00 29.01
C LEU A 210 -13.55 12.53 29.19
N ALA A 211 -14.47 13.01 28.34
CA ALA A 211 -15.88 12.61 28.38
C ALA A 211 -16.10 11.13 28.02
N CYS A 212 -15.20 10.53 27.24
CA CYS A 212 -15.25 9.12 26.88
C CYS A 212 -14.66 8.20 27.97
N LYS A 213 -14.04 8.74 29.03
CA LYS A 213 -13.55 7.92 30.15
C LYS A 213 -14.72 7.21 30.85
N GLY A 214 -14.60 5.90 31.04
CA GLY A 214 -15.64 5.07 31.64
C GLY A 214 -16.78 4.65 30.69
N THR A 215 -16.72 5.05 29.42
CA THR A 215 -17.61 4.49 28.38
C THR A 215 -17.12 3.11 27.95
N LYS A 216 -17.98 2.35 27.26
CA LYS A 216 -17.63 1.06 26.64
C LYS A 216 -16.94 1.22 25.27
N LEU A 217 -16.68 2.45 24.84
CA LEU A 217 -16.06 2.72 23.54
C LEU A 217 -14.60 2.30 23.56
N ALA A 218 -14.13 1.67 22.48
CA ALA A 218 -12.71 1.40 22.31
C ALA A 218 -11.97 2.72 22.03
N ARG A 219 -10.99 3.04 22.86
CA ARG A 219 -10.22 4.29 22.76
C ARG A 219 -8.85 3.96 22.18
N VAL A 220 -8.65 4.25 20.91
CA VAL A 220 -7.45 3.84 20.16
C VAL A 220 -6.71 5.03 19.58
N HIS A 221 -5.41 4.89 19.44
CA HIS A 221 -4.55 5.86 18.78
C HIS A 221 -4.67 5.76 17.26
N THR A 222 -4.35 6.85 16.54
CA THR A 222 -4.30 6.90 15.06
C THR A 222 -3.57 5.71 14.42
N LEU A 223 -2.48 5.22 15.05
CA LEU A 223 -1.69 4.11 14.51
C LEU A 223 -2.50 2.82 14.30
N TRP A 224 -3.62 2.65 15.02
CA TRP A 224 -4.54 1.52 14.80
C TRP A 224 -5.11 1.51 13.37
N LEU A 225 -5.51 2.68 12.84
CA LEU A 225 -6.02 2.79 11.46
C LEU A 225 -4.93 2.51 10.42
N TYR A 226 -3.73 3.02 10.66
CA TYR A 226 -2.57 2.74 9.80
C TYR A 226 -2.26 1.24 9.76
N CYS A 227 -2.34 0.56 10.91
CA CYS A 227 -2.14 -0.88 10.99
C CYS A 227 -3.26 -1.67 10.32
N CYS A 228 -4.53 -1.26 10.51
CA CYS A 228 -5.66 -1.89 9.83
C CYS A 228 -5.53 -1.79 8.30
N GLU A 229 -5.05 -0.65 7.79
CA GLU A 229 -4.72 -0.48 6.37
C GLU A 229 -3.59 -1.41 5.95
N ALA A 230 -2.47 -1.41 6.69
CA ALA A 230 -1.27 -2.19 6.40
C ALA A 230 -1.55 -3.68 6.29
N ALA A 231 -2.32 -4.18 7.25
CA ALA A 231 -2.63 -5.59 7.42
C ALA A 231 -3.84 -6.03 6.60
N LEU A 232 -4.62 -5.06 6.06
CA LEU A 232 -5.94 -5.27 5.47
C LEU A 232 -6.84 -6.16 6.35
N ALA A 233 -6.79 -5.91 7.65
CA ALA A 233 -7.53 -6.64 8.67
C ALA A 233 -7.74 -5.75 9.89
N ARG A 234 -8.84 -5.96 10.62
CA ARG A 234 -9.03 -5.32 11.93
C ARG A 234 -8.04 -5.91 12.92
N VAL A 235 -7.05 -5.12 13.32
CA VAL A 235 -6.07 -5.51 14.33
C VAL A 235 -6.61 -5.23 15.75
N PRO A 236 -6.09 -5.92 16.78
CA PRO A 236 -6.54 -5.72 18.16
C PRO A 236 -6.41 -4.27 18.61
N GLU A 237 -7.46 -3.73 19.24
CA GLU A 237 -7.46 -2.37 19.77
C GLU A 237 -6.50 -2.21 20.95
N SER A 238 -6.25 -3.28 21.70
CA SER A 238 -5.37 -3.32 22.88
C SER A 238 -3.92 -2.96 22.57
N ALA A 239 -3.42 -3.29 21.37
CA ALA A 239 -2.09 -2.86 20.92
C ALA A 239 -1.96 -1.34 20.74
N PHE A 240 -3.08 -0.61 20.69
CA PHE A 240 -3.12 0.78 20.29
C PHE A 240 -3.90 1.67 21.26
N ASP A 241 -3.84 1.40 22.57
CA ASP A 241 -4.51 2.24 23.57
C ASP A 241 -4.16 3.73 23.40
N ALA A 242 -5.21 4.57 23.31
CA ALA A 242 -5.05 5.99 23.03
C ALA A 242 -4.31 6.74 24.15
N ASP A 243 -4.60 6.45 25.42
CA ASP A 243 -3.98 7.19 26.53
C ASP A 243 -2.48 6.90 26.62
N THR A 244 -2.10 5.64 26.44
CA THR A 244 -0.73 5.16 26.45
C THR A 244 0.07 5.75 25.29
N LEU A 245 -0.43 5.61 24.06
CA LEU A 245 0.31 6.04 22.88
C LEU A 245 0.32 7.57 22.72
N CYS A 246 -0.77 8.29 23.00
CA CYS A 246 -0.72 9.75 22.99
C CYS A 246 0.27 10.30 24.02
N THR A 247 0.37 9.69 25.21
CA THR A 247 1.41 10.06 26.19
C THR A 247 2.80 9.73 25.66
N TYR A 248 2.97 8.56 25.04
CA TYR A 248 4.23 8.12 24.46
C TYR A 248 4.72 9.04 23.33
N TYR A 249 3.82 9.62 22.54
CA TYR A 249 4.18 10.60 21.50
C TYR A 249 4.06 12.06 21.96
N ASP A 250 3.89 12.32 23.26
CA ASP A 250 3.70 13.66 23.83
C ASP A 250 2.62 14.48 23.07
N ASN A 251 1.49 13.84 22.78
CA ASN A 251 0.37 14.39 22.00
C ASN A 251 0.78 14.99 20.64
N SER A 252 1.90 14.53 20.09
CA SER A 252 2.38 14.90 18.76
C SER A 252 2.12 13.76 17.77
N PRO A 253 1.90 14.07 16.48
CA PRO A 253 1.76 13.04 15.46
C PRO A 253 3.03 12.17 15.37
N PRO A 254 2.91 10.85 15.13
CA PRO A 254 4.07 9.99 14.92
C PRO A 254 4.84 10.43 13.68
N ALA A 255 6.17 10.46 13.78
CA ALA A 255 7.05 10.85 12.67
C ALA A 255 7.16 9.75 11.60
N ALA A 256 7.14 8.48 12.02
CA ALA A 256 7.23 7.31 11.14
C ALA A 256 6.03 6.37 11.35
N PRO A 257 4.80 6.81 10.99
CA PRO A 257 3.60 6.04 11.28
C PRO A 257 3.60 4.66 10.61
N TYR A 258 4.23 4.50 9.43
CA TYR A 258 4.31 3.25 8.68
C TYR A 258 5.25 2.20 9.31
N ARG A 259 6.18 2.63 10.16
CA ARG A 259 7.01 1.72 10.97
C ARG A 259 6.38 1.48 12.33
N ASP A 260 6.01 2.57 13.00
CA ASP A 260 5.64 2.55 14.41
C ASP A 260 4.44 1.64 14.69
N HIS A 261 3.48 1.55 13.77
CA HIS A 261 2.32 0.69 13.97
C HIS A 261 2.68 -0.80 13.97
N TRP A 262 3.69 -1.24 13.20
CA TRP A 262 4.19 -2.62 13.22
C TRP A 262 4.91 -2.93 14.53
N VAL A 263 5.68 -1.98 15.04
CA VAL A 263 6.38 -2.10 16.33
C VAL A 263 5.38 -2.34 17.46
N HIS A 264 4.33 -1.51 17.56
CA HIS A 264 3.32 -1.65 18.61
C HIS A 264 2.50 -2.94 18.47
N LEU A 265 2.13 -3.33 17.24
CA LEU A 265 1.46 -4.61 17.00
C LEU A 265 2.32 -5.80 17.43
N ALA A 266 3.62 -5.75 17.15
CA ALA A 266 4.53 -6.83 17.50
C ALA A 266 4.82 -6.90 19.00
N GLN A 267 4.75 -5.80 19.74
CA GLN A 267 4.93 -5.79 21.19
C GLN A 267 3.74 -6.39 21.96
N GLU A 268 2.55 -6.42 21.38
CA GLU A 268 1.39 -7.11 21.95
C GLU A 268 1.58 -8.63 21.99
N LYS A 269 2.30 -9.19 21.01
CA LYS A 269 2.66 -10.61 20.97
C LYS A 269 4.09 -10.78 21.46
N SER A 270 4.28 -11.36 22.65
CA SER A 270 5.60 -11.78 23.11
C SER A 270 6.35 -12.50 21.99
N LEU A 271 7.42 -11.90 21.46
CA LEU A 271 8.28 -12.60 20.52
C LEU A 271 8.80 -13.86 21.22
N PRO A 272 8.84 -15.02 20.56
CA PRO A 272 9.63 -16.12 21.06
C PRO A 272 11.08 -15.63 21.18
N GLU A 273 11.64 -15.66 22.40
CA GLU A 273 12.99 -15.16 22.74
C GLU A 273 14.10 -15.81 21.90
N ASN A 274 13.79 -16.90 21.19
CA ASN A 274 14.64 -17.47 20.18
C ASN A 274 13.88 -17.45 18.85
N PRO A 275 14.36 -16.73 17.82
CA PRO A 275 13.95 -17.07 16.46
C PRO A 275 14.26 -18.57 16.29
N PRO A 276 13.34 -19.37 15.72
CA PRO A 276 13.68 -20.75 15.43
C PRO A 276 14.99 -20.73 14.66
N ALA A 277 15.99 -21.47 15.16
CA ALA A 277 17.16 -21.79 14.37
C ALA A 277 16.61 -22.52 13.15
N HIS A 278 16.40 -21.78 12.05
CA HIS A 278 16.22 -22.38 10.76
C HIS A 278 17.65 -22.69 10.31
N PRO A 279 18.15 -23.93 10.47
CA PRO A 279 19.44 -24.26 9.92
C PRO A 279 19.32 -24.00 8.42
N PHE A 280 20.11 -23.04 7.94
CA PHE A 280 20.26 -22.83 6.51
C PHE A 280 20.72 -24.17 5.92
N PRO A 281 20.07 -24.69 4.86
CA PRO A 281 20.64 -25.79 4.13
C PRO A 281 22.05 -25.38 3.65
N PRO A 282 23.02 -26.31 3.63
CA PRO A 282 24.34 -26.04 3.07
C PRO A 282 24.22 -25.40 1.68
N PRO A 283 25.04 -24.38 1.33
CA PRO A 283 24.96 -23.66 0.06
C PRO A 283 24.97 -24.57 -1.17
N GLU A 284 25.51 -25.77 -1.04
CA GLU A 284 25.66 -26.77 -2.10
C GLU A 284 24.41 -27.65 -2.32
N SER A 285 23.31 -27.42 -1.59
CA SER A 285 22.14 -28.31 -1.56
C SER A 285 20.79 -27.64 -1.76
N VAL A 286 20.77 -26.35 -2.12
CA VAL A 286 19.52 -25.61 -2.25
C VAL A 286 18.76 -26.13 -3.48
N PRO A 287 17.54 -26.68 -3.33
CA PRO A 287 16.79 -27.21 -4.46
C PRO A 287 16.53 -26.11 -5.49
N VAL A 288 16.79 -26.43 -6.77
CA VAL A 288 16.52 -25.53 -7.90
C VAL A 288 15.14 -25.80 -8.45
N ARG A 289 14.31 -24.76 -8.55
CA ARG A 289 12.98 -24.82 -9.17
C ARG A 289 12.96 -23.99 -10.44
N GLU A 290 12.56 -24.60 -11.55
CA GLU A 290 12.27 -23.86 -12.78
C GLU A 290 10.93 -23.13 -12.65
N PHE A 291 10.93 -21.82 -12.85
CA PHE A 291 9.73 -21.01 -12.98
C PHE A 291 9.61 -20.53 -14.42
N LEU A 292 8.43 -20.69 -15.04
CA LEU A 292 8.19 -20.19 -16.39
C LEU A 292 8.05 -18.66 -16.33
N GLY A 293 9.07 -17.95 -16.84
CA GLY A 293 9.09 -16.50 -16.92
C GLY A 293 8.00 -15.96 -17.84
N THR A 294 7.63 -14.68 -17.66
CA THR A 294 6.56 -14.01 -18.44
C THR A 294 7.06 -13.31 -19.70
N GLY A 295 8.37 -13.28 -19.93
CA GLY A 295 8.96 -12.76 -21.17
C GLY A 295 10.44 -13.10 -21.30
N PRO A 296 11.04 -12.84 -22.49
CA PRO A 296 12.45 -13.12 -22.74
C PRO A 296 13.40 -12.33 -21.82
N TYR A 297 12.95 -11.18 -21.29
CA TYR A 297 13.72 -10.37 -20.34
C TYR A 297 13.95 -11.03 -18.98
N SER A 298 13.16 -12.07 -18.65
CA SER A 298 13.30 -12.83 -17.40
C SER A 298 14.08 -14.13 -17.59
N ASP A 299 14.49 -14.46 -18.82
CA ASP A 299 15.17 -15.73 -19.11
C ASP A 299 16.58 -15.76 -18.54
N GLY A 300 16.89 -16.82 -17.79
CA GLY A 300 18.17 -16.99 -17.11
C GLY A 300 18.32 -16.17 -15.83
N ALA A 301 17.31 -15.38 -15.43
CA ALA A 301 17.33 -14.72 -14.13
C ALA A 301 17.22 -15.77 -13.01
N THR A 302 17.94 -15.54 -11.92
CA THR A 302 17.93 -16.42 -10.75
C THR A 302 17.53 -15.64 -9.51
N LEU A 303 16.56 -16.15 -8.76
CA LEU A 303 16.24 -15.69 -7.41
C LEU A 303 16.75 -16.72 -6.42
N THR A 304 17.84 -16.39 -5.75
CA THR A 304 18.43 -17.26 -4.73
C THR A 304 17.89 -16.87 -3.36
N SER A 305 17.26 -17.83 -2.69
CA SER A 305 16.87 -17.71 -1.29
C SER A 305 17.68 -18.70 -0.45
N PRO A 306 17.67 -18.53 0.88
CA PRO A 306 18.13 -19.53 1.83
C PRO A 306 17.62 -20.97 1.63
N TYR A 307 16.48 -21.17 0.96
CA TYR A 307 15.75 -22.44 0.95
C TYR A 307 15.56 -23.05 -0.43
N GLU A 308 15.58 -22.23 -1.47
CA GLU A 308 15.51 -22.63 -2.88
C GLU A 308 16.22 -21.62 -3.77
N GLU A 309 16.68 -22.09 -4.93
CA GLU A 309 17.03 -21.25 -6.06
C GLU A 309 15.92 -21.36 -7.11
N VAL A 310 15.36 -20.21 -7.52
CA VAL A 310 14.35 -20.18 -8.58
C VAL A 310 15.01 -19.68 -9.86
N LEU A 311 15.07 -20.55 -10.86
CA LEU A 311 15.55 -20.23 -12.21
C LEU A 311 14.36 -19.83 -13.07
N PHE A 312 14.34 -18.60 -13.56
CA PHE A 312 13.33 -18.13 -14.49
C PHE A 312 13.72 -18.56 -15.91
N ILE A 313 12.86 -19.33 -16.55
CA ILE A 313 13.07 -19.82 -17.91
C ILE A 313 11.94 -19.32 -18.80
N TRP A 314 12.31 -18.66 -19.89
CA TRP A 314 11.40 -18.29 -20.96
C TRP A 314 11.28 -19.44 -21.96
N ARG A 315 10.14 -20.14 -21.93
CA ARG A 315 9.79 -21.14 -22.95
C ARG A 315 8.51 -20.70 -23.65
N PRO A 316 8.59 -19.97 -24.78
CA PRO A 316 7.42 -19.40 -25.44
C PRO A 316 6.39 -20.46 -25.85
N GLU A 317 6.82 -21.71 -26.07
CA GLU A 317 5.95 -22.82 -26.45
C GLU A 317 5.21 -23.45 -25.27
N LYS A 318 5.72 -23.27 -24.04
CA LYS A 318 5.12 -23.78 -22.80
C LYS A 318 4.32 -22.71 -22.05
N GLN A 319 4.34 -21.48 -22.53
CA GLN A 319 3.46 -20.44 -22.04
C GLN A 319 2.02 -20.82 -22.35
N THR A 320 1.23 -21.08 -21.30
CA THR A 320 -0.23 -21.06 -21.48
C THR A 320 -0.60 -19.62 -21.83
N VAL A 321 -1.05 -19.42 -23.07
CA VAL A 321 -1.51 -18.13 -23.59
C VAL A 321 -2.71 -17.67 -22.77
N ARG A 322 -2.47 -17.06 -21.61
CA ARG A 322 -3.49 -16.37 -20.79
C ARG A 322 -3.24 -14.87 -20.73
N GLN A 323 -2.13 -14.37 -21.28
CA GLN A 323 -1.75 -12.96 -21.21
C GLN A 323 -1.61 -12.25 -22.58
N LEU A 324 -1.96 -12.90 -23.68
CA LEU A 324 -1.91 -12.30 -25.03
C LEU A 324 -3.28 -12.37 -25.71
N TYR A 325 -4.24 -11.55 -25.27
CA TYR A 325 -5.36 -11.17 -26.12
C TYR A 325 -5.34 -9.65 -26.32
N ALA A 326 -4.44 -9.24 -27.21
CA ALA A 326 -4.71 -8.20 -28.17
C ALA A 326 -4.37 -8.82 -29.53
N THR A 327 -5.32 -9.52 -30.14
CA THR A 327 -5.22 -9.78 -31.58
C THR A 327 -5.30 -8.43 -32.28
N ASP A 328 -4.22 -8.11 -32.99
CA ASP A 328 -4.01 -6.92 -33.81
C ASP A 328 -4.88 -6.96 -35.10
N ASP A 329 -6.18 -7.24 -34.98
CA ASP A 329 -7.07 -7.43 -36.14
C ASP A 329 -7.76 -6.15 -36.63
N SER A 330 -7.34 -4.97 -36.18
CA SER A 330 -7.95 -3.69 -36.60
C SER A 330 -7.09 -2.83 -37.53
N ARG A 331 -6.07 -3.38 -38.20
CA ARG A 331 -5.21 -2.59 -39.11
C ARG A 331 -5.00 -3.10 -40.54
N SER A 332 -5.84 -4.01 -41.05
CA SER A 332 -5.71 -4.43 -42.47
C SER A 332 -7.00 -4.55 -43.26
N ALA A 333 -8.10 -3.94 -42.82
CA ALA A 333 -9.35 -3.85 -43.60
C ALA A 333 -9.74 -2.41 -43.91
N ALA A 334 -8.80 -1.63 -44.47
CA ALA A 334 -9.11 -0.34 -45.08
C ALA A 334 -8.15 -0.09 -46.23
N LEU A 335 -8.25 -0.87 -47.30
CA LEU A 335 -7.82 -0.56 -48.68
C LEU A 335 -7.98 -1.81 -49.54
N THR A 336 -9.14 -1.98 -50.17
CA THR A 336 -9.27 -2.22 -51.62
C THR A 336 -10.74 -2.46 -51.96
N SER A 337 -11.29 -1.47 -52.65
CA SER A 337 -12.51 -1.58 -53.45
C SER A 337 -12.30 -2.54 -54.63
N SER A 338 -13.22 -3.46 -54.88
CA SER A 338 -13.95 -3.60 -56.16
C SER A 338 -14.81 -4.85 -56.20
N ALA A 339 -16.00 -4.68 -56.77
CA ALA A 339 -17.08 -5.64 -56.94
C ALA A 339 -16.71 -6.90 -57.73
N LYS A 340 -17.37 -8.03 -57.41
CA LYS A 340 -18.27 -8.75 -58.32
C LYS A 340 -18.93 -9.99 -57.69
N VAL A 341 -20.27 -10.00 -57.78
CA VAL A 341 -21.17 -11.09 -58.20
C VAL A 341 -21.57 -12.19 -57.21
N LEU A 342 -22.90 -12.30 -57.09
CA LEU A 342 -23.73 -13.30 -56.43
C LEU A 342 -23.41 -14.74 -56.86
N SER A 343 -23.59 -15.69 -55.93
CA SER A 343 -24.37 -16.89 -56.21
C SER A 343 -25.27 -17.25 -55.03
N ILE A 344 -26.57 -17.28 -55.32
CA ILE A 344 -27.64 -17.82 -54.50
C ILE A 344 -27.57 -19.34 -54.57
N ALA A 345 -27.68 -20.02 -53.42
CA ALA A 345 -28.25 -21.37 -53.38
C ALA A 345 -29.09 -21.50 -52.10
N ALA A 346 -30.40 -21.60 -52.31
CA ALA A 346 -31.42 -21.86 -51.32
C ALA A 346 -31.41 -23.33 -50.89
N GLY A 347 -31.77 -23.58 -49.64
CA GLY A 347 -32.13 -24.88 -49.11
C GLY A 347 -33.01 -24.67 -47.87
N ALA A 348 -34.32 -24.74 -48.07
CA ALA A 348 -35.37 -24.43 -47.12
C ALA A 348 -35.93 -25.68 -46.39
N ALA A 349 -36.79 -25.40 -45.41
CA ALA A 349 -37.77 -26.25 -44.69
C ALA A 349 -37.29 -26.85 -43.35
N GLY A 350 -38.01 -26.72 -42.22
CA GLY A 350 -39.31 -26.11 -41.89
C GLY A 350 -39.42 -25.95 -40.36
N SER A 351 -40.07 -24.90 -39.83
CA SER A 351 -41.51 -24.84 -39.43
C SER A 351 -41.83 -25.76 -38.23
N LEU A 352 -42.36 -25.33 -37.07
CA LEU A 352 -43.59 -24.56 -36.76
C LEU A 352 -43.50 -24.08 -35.27
N CYS A 353 -43.71 -22.79 -34.95
CA CYS A 353 -44.98 -22.11 -34.54
C CYS A 353 -45.30 -22.16 -33.03
N VAL A 354 -45.34 -21.01 -32.32
CA VAL A 354 -46.50 -20.11 -31.99
C VAL A 354 -46.77 -20.21 -30.47
N GLY A 355 -47.06 -19.18 -29.66
CA GLY A 355 -47.38 -17.75 -29.86
C GLY A 355 -47.24 -16.98 -28.53
N ILE A 356 -47.08 -15.64 -28.56
CA ILE A 356 -48.13 -14.61 -28.34
C ILE A 356 -48.48 -14.48 -26.83
N CYS A 357 -48.15 -13.42 -26.08
CA CYS A 357 -48.53 -11.98 -26.10
C CYS A 357 -47.47 -11.20 -25.26
N GLY A 358 -47.24 -9.89 -25.29
CA GLY A 358 -47.92 -8.71 -25.84
C GLY A 358 -47.26 -7.48 -25.16
N SER A 359 -47.00 -6.44 -25.94
CA SER A 359 -46.29 -5.18 -25.60
C SER A 359 -47.17 -4.17 -24.78
N PRO A 360 -46.89 -2.85 -24.75
CA PRO A 360 -45.88 -2.09 -23.98
C PRO A 360 -46.47 -0.86 -23.20
N MET A 361 -45.65 -0.18 -22.35
CA MET A 361 -45.58 1.28 -22.03
C MET A 361 -46.88 2.07 -21.62
N PRO A 362 -46.85 3.16 -20.80
CA PRO A 362 -46.05 4.37 -21.09
C PRO A 362 -45.61 5.29 -19.92
N LEU A 363 -44.86 6.30 -20.34
CA LEU A 363 -44.44 7.55 -19.68
C LEU A 363 -45.55 8.34 -18.96
N SER A 364 -45.15 9.11 -17.94
CA SER A 364 -45.75 10.42 -17.69
C SER A 364 -44.73 11.42 -17.10
N HIS A 365 -44.48 12.49 -17.86
CA HIS A 365 -43.97 13.77 -17.39
C HIS A 365 -44.99 14.45 -16.47
N SER A 366 -44.53 15.26 -15.51
CA SER A 366 -44.97 16.66 -15.36
C SER A 366 -44.13 17.42 -14.34
N ALA A 367 -43.71 18.62 -14.75
CA ALA A 367 -43.07 19.65 -13.96
C ALA A 367 -44.12 20.60 -13.37
N VAL A 368 -43.92 21.08 -12.14
CA VAL A 368 -44.46 22.35 -11.62
C VAL A 368 -43.50 22.90 -10.55
N SER A 369 -43.00 24.12 -10.77
CA SER A 369 -42.39 25.00 -9.76
C SER A 369 -43.33 26.20 -9.51
N PRO A 370 -42.98 27.18 -8.65
CA PRO A 370 -43.02 27.22 -7.18
C PRO A 370 -44.12 28.22 -6.69
N PRO A 371 -44.15 28.59 -5.39
CA PRO A 371 -43.90 30.03 -5.15
C PRO A 371 -43.17 30.40 -3.83
N SER A 372 -42.48 31.54 -3.93
CA SER A 372 -42.34 32.66 -2.98
C SER A 372 -41.82 32.47 -1.55
N GLN A 373 -40.68 33.14 -1.30
CA GLN A 373 -40.23 33.71 -0.01
C GLN A 373 -41.33 34.54 0.70
N PRO A 374 -41.13 34.79 2.02
CA PRO A 374 -40.88 36.18 2.40
C PRO A 374 -39.63 36.39 3.27
N GLN A 375 -39.10 37.60 3.15
CA GLN A 375 -37.96 38.17 3.88
C GLN A 375 -38.31 38.60 5.32
N ARG A 376 -37.26 38.57 6.16
CA ARG A 376 -36.84 39.52 7.23
C ARG A 376 -37.73 39.80 8.45
N LEU A 377 -37.12 39.67 9.64
CA LEU A 377 -36.63 40.77 10.54
C LEU A 377 -35.97 40.12 11.78
N GLN A 378 -34.66 40.29 12.01
CA GLN A 378 -34.07 41.14 13.05
C GLN A 378 -34.75 41.09 14.45
N ALA A 379 -34.04 40.45 15.39
CA ALA A 379 -33.64 41.00 16.69
C ALA A 379 -32.43 40.20 17.20
#